data_AF-A0A9D7HDQ4-F1
#
_entry.id   AF-A0A9D7HDQ4-F1
#
_cell.length_a   1.000
_cell.length_b   1.000
_cell.length_c   1.000
_cell.angle_alpha   90.00
_cell.angle_beta   90.00
_cell.angle_gamma   90.00
#
_symmetry.space_group_name_H-M   'P 1'
#
loop_
_entity.id
_entity.type
_entity.pdbx_description
1 polymer ?
#
loop_
_entity_poly.entity_id
_entity_poly.type
_entity_poly.pdbx_seq_one_letter_code
_entity_poly.pdbx_strand_id
1 'polypeptide(L)'
;MSEPLDAVAEATQAQGQAAHPHVSVFVTANAGSGKTKVLVDRIARLLLEGSKPSAFLCITYTKAAAAEMQRRLFERLGGWCVADDKSLSAELEKLGANAADLPRARALFAQALETPGGLKIQTIHAFCERLLARFPLEAHVPPGFDIADEARSAALLGDARAKAALSDGGQRDAFRRFAKRLYSDHLEGLLDRLAMRRAEFHRFAQKHQGELFAAQKLRERHGVTQNAEDYTREFLARWRCNELRDAANALCEGSANDCKAGERLRVVLDCIERNDSDAAMLACFAFALTDGKLRTNFVTKGTQATHSWLEPRVRAFAEAAAEARDTLNAIERAEDAIAALALALKLDEAYAEAKTRSGVLDFDDLIEHAQALLQHSEAAPWVLYKLDGGLDHILIDEGQDTSPSQWDLITPLQNEFFAGLGARDRERTVFLGRRSKAKHLRLPRRRPRAFPRRSAKPFDARSHRRKEIRRAGVAHIIPLVAGNSPRGR
;
A
#
# COMPACT_ATOMS: atom_id res chain seq x y z
N MET A 1 34.88 -24.87 -29.88
CA MET A 1 33.43 -24.64 -29.98
C MET A 1 32.80 -25.35 -28.78
N SER A 2 32.25 -24.61 -27.83
CA SER A 2 31.61 -25.17 -26.63
C SER A 2 30.30 -25.86 -27.04
N GLU A 3 30.17 -27.15 -26.77
CA GLU A 3 28.92 -27.90 -26.91
C GLU A 3 27.78 -27.17 -26.20
N PRO A 4 26.55 -27.17 -26.77
CA PRO A 4 25.40 -26.62 -26.09
C PRO A 4 25.13 -27.49 -24.85
N LEU A 5 25.34 -26.92 -23.66
CA LEU A 5 24.91 -27.51 -22.40
C LEU A 5 23.45 -27.92 -22.52
N ASP A 6 23.15 -29.19 -22.22
CA ASP A 6 21.79 -29.72 -22.21
C ASP A 6 20.96 -28.91 -21.20
N ALA A 7 20.12 -28.02 -21.73
CA ALA A 7 19.31 -27.10 -20.95
C ALA A 7 18.36 -27.83 -19.98
N VAL A 8 18.01 -29.09 -20.26
CA VAL A 8 17.19 -29.93 -19.36
C VAL A 8 18.03 -30.44 -18.19
N ALA A 9 19.26 -30.90 -18.45
CA ALA A 9 20.18 -31.32 -17.40
C ALA A 9 20.57 -30.14 -16.49
N GLU A 10 20.85 -28.96 -17.07
CA GLU A 10 21.16 -27.75 -16.32
C GLU A 10 19.96 -27.30 -15.46
N ALA A 11 18.74 -27.33 -16.02
CA ALA A 11 17.53 -27.01 -15.27
C ALA A 11 17.27 -28.00 -14.13
N THR A 12 17.47 -29.31 -14.37
CA THR A 12 17.30 -30.36 -13.36
C THR A 12 18.33 -30.23 -12.23
N GLN A 13 19.58 -29.92 -12.57
CA GLN A 13 20.63 -29.65 -11.60
C GLN A 13 20.31 -28.42 -10.75
N ALA A 14 19.86 -27.33 -11.37
CA ALA A 14 19.46 -26.11 -10.67
C ALA A 14 18.26 -26.36 -9.73
N GLN A 15 17.27 -27.14 -10.16
CA GLN A 15 16.15 -27.57 -9.31
C GLN A 15 16.63 -28.40 -8.11
N GLY A 16 17.54 -29.36 -8.32
CA GLY A 16 18.11 -30.19 -7.26
C GLY A 16 18.93 -29.39 -6.24
N GLN A 17 19.70 -28.40 -6.70
CA GLN A 17 20.42 -27.46 -5.82
C GLN A 17 19.47 -26.57 -5.03
N ALA A 18 18.41 -26.07 -5.65
CA ALA A 18 17.41 -25.24 -4.96
C ALA A 18 16.61 -26.03 -3.91
N ALA A 19 16.36 -27.31 -4.17
CA ALA A 19 15.68 -28.22 -3.25
C ALA A 19 16.60 -28.72 -2.11
N HIS A 20 17.88 -28.36 -2.09
CA HIS A 20 18.83 -28.89 -1.12
C HIS A 20 18.56 -28.37 0.30
N PRO A 21 18.34 -29.25 1.30
CA PRO A 21 17.91 -28.89 2.66
C PRO A 21 18.85 -27.94 3.43
N HIS A 22 20.15 -28.17 3.31
CA HIS A 22 21.22 -27.52 4.09
C HIS A 22 21.67 -26.15 3.58
N VAL A 23 21.02 -25.59 2.55
CA VAL A 23 21.42 -24.29 1.97
C VAL A 23 20.27 -23.30 1.99
N SER A 24 20.56 -22.05 2.38
CA SER A 24 19.59 -20.96 2.17
C SER A 24 19.63 -20.50 0.71
N VAL A 25 18.46 -20.49 0.06
CA VAL A 25 18.36 -20.31 -1.39
C VAL A 25 17.36 -19.20 -1.73
N PHE A 26 17.77 -18.34 -2.66
CA PHE A 26 16.88 -17.41 -3.34
C PHE A 26 16.66 -17.89 -4.78
N VAL A 27 15.44 -18.36 -5.07
CA VAL A 27 15.08 -18.93 -6.36
C VAL A 27 14.42 -17.86 -7.25
N THR A 28 14.98 -17.62 -8.43
CA THR A 28 14.33 -16.78 -9.45
C THR A 28 13.89 -17.63 -10.63
N ALA A 29 12.61 -17.61 -10.96
CA ALA A 29 12.09 -18.55 -11.94
C ALA A 29 10.94 -18.01 -12.80
N ASN A 30 10.91 -18.35 -14.09
CA ASN A 30 9.80 -18.01 -14.97
C ASN A 30 8.51 -18.78 -14.60
N ALA A 31 7.35 -18.41 -15.18
CA ALA A 31 6.15 -19.23 -15.06
C ALA A 31 6.41 -20.64 -15.63
N GLY A 32 5.84 -21.69 -15.00
CA GLY A 32 6.01 -23.08 -15.47
C GLY A 32 7.38 -23.73 -15.19
N SER A 33 8.33 -23.04 -14.57
CA SER A 33 9.69 -23.52 -14.24
C SER A 33 9.78 -24.55 -13.09
N GLY A 34 8.65 -24.92 -12.48
CA GLY A 34 8.61 -25.91 -11.41
C GLY A 34 8.97 -25.40 -10.00
N LYS A 35 8.86 -24.09 -9.69
CA LYS A 35 9.11 -23.56 -8.32
C LYS A 35 8.39 -24.34 -7.21
N THR A 36 7.09 -24.56 -7.40
CA THR A 36 6.26 -25.31 -6.44
C THR A 36 6.76 -26.75 -6.28
N LYS A 37 7.20 -27.38 -7.39
CA LYS A 37 7.84 -28.71 -7.33
C LYS A 37 9.10 -28.66 -6.49
N VAL A 38 10.00 -27.70 -6.73
CA VAL A 38 11.25 -27.52 -5.97
C VAL A 38 10.99 -27.31 -4.47
N LEU A 39 9.96 -26.52 -4.12
CA LEU A 39 9.53 -26.32 -2.73
C LEU A 39 9.06 -27.63 -2.08
N VAL A 40 8.23 -28.40 -2.77
CA VAL A 40 7.74 -29.70 -2.29
C VAL A 40 8.89 -30.73 -2.20
N ASP A 41 9.78 -30.77 -3.19
CA ASP A 41 11.00 -31.60 -3.18
C ASP A 41 11.85 -31.26 -1.95
N ARG A 42 12.04 -29.97 -1.64
CA ARG A 42 12.78 -29.50 -0.47
C ARG A 42 12.17 -29.96 0.84
N ILE A 43 10.86 -29.77 1.02
CA ILE A 43 10.16 -30.19 2.25
C ILE A 43 10.25 -31.71 2.42
N ALA A 44 10.08 -32.47 1.33
CA ALA A 44 10.15 -33.92 1.38
C ALA A 44 11.56 -34.41 1.78
N ARG A 45 12.63 -33.78 1.26
CA ARG A 45 14.01 -34.08 1.66
C ARG A 45 14.28 -33.74 3.12
N LEU A 46 13.80 -32.59 3.60
CA LEU A 46 13.92 -32.19 5.00
C LEU A 46 13.29 -33.22 5.95
N LEU A 47 12.11 -33.74 5.59
CA LEU A 47 11.42 -34.79 6.34
C LEU A 47 12.19 -36.12 6.35
N LEU A 48 12.73 -36.51 5.19
CA LEU A 48 13.57 -37.71 5.04
C LEU A 48 14.84 -37.65 5.90
N GLU A 49 15.47 -36.48 6.02
CA GLU A 49 16.73 -36.32 6.75
C GLU A 49 16.55 -36.34 8.28
N GLY A 50 15.39 -35.95 8.82
CA GLY A 50 15.35 -35.71 10.26
C GLY A 50 14.21 -34.85 10.75
N SER A 51 13.79 -33.91 9.91
CA SER A 51 13.04 -32.76 10.36
C SER A 51 11.65 -33.15 10.77
N LYS A 52 11.21 -32.64 11.93
CA LYS A 52 9.82 -32.81 12.35
C LYS A 52 8.93 -31.96 11.45
N PRO A 53 7.72 -32.41 11.08
CA PRO A 53 6.74 -31.60 10.36
C PRO A 53 6.48 -30.20 10.96
N SER A 54 6.52 -30.09 12.29
CA SER A 54 6.34 -28.84 13.01
C SER A 54 7.49 -27.84 12.85
N ALA A 55 8.62 -28.27 12.26
CA ALA A 55 9.87 -27.52 12.20
C ALA A 55 10.01 -26.62 10.98
N PHE A 56 9.09 -26.68 10.04
CA PHE A 56 9.07 -25.75 8.91
C PHE A 56 7.86 -24.84 8.95
N LEU A 57 8.06 -23.58 8.54
CA LEU A 57 7.02 -22.60 8.29
C LEU A 57 7.05 -22.25 6.81
N CYS A 58 6.00 -22.61 6.08
CA CYS A 58 5.83 -22.27 4.68
C CYS A 58 4.74 -21.23 4.52
N ILE A 59 5.10 -20.09 3.93
CA ILE A 59 4.24 -18.93 3.74
C ILE A 59 3.96 -18.75 2.25
N THR A 60 2.69 -18.63 1.88
CA THR A 60 2.24 -18.35 0.51
C THR A 60 1.35 -17.10 0.46
N TYR A 61 1.11 -16.58 -0.75
CA TYR A 61 0.21 -15.44 -0.95
C TYR A 61 -1.28 -15.84 -0.93
N THR A 62 -1.65 -16.94 -1.59
CA THR A 62 -3.05 -17.35 -1.76
C THR A 62 -3.38 -18.65 -1.02
N LYS A 63 -4.64 -18.77 -0.59
CA LYS A 63 -5.17 -20.02 0.00
C LYS A 63 -5.05 -21.19 -0.99
N ALA A 64 -5.28 -20.94 -2.28
CA ALA A 64 -5.13 -21.94 -3.33
C ALA A 64 -3.68 -22.44 -3.46
N ALA A 65 -2.68 -21.56 -3.40
CA ALA A 65 -1.28 -21.97 -3.44
C ALA A 65 -0.88 -22.79 -2.21
N ALA A 66 -1.35 -22.40 -1.01
CA ALA A 66 -1.12 -23.18 0.20
C ALA A 66 -1.74 -24.59 0.10
N ALA A 67 -3.00 -24.68 -0.31
CA ALA A 67 -3.71 -25.95 -0.48
C ALA A 67 -3.07 -26.83 -1.55
N GLU A 68 -2.68 -26.26 -2.69
CA GLU A 68 -2.00 -26.98 -3.76
C GLU A 68 -0.64 -27.53 -3.32
N MET A 69 0.13 -26.75 -2.55
CA MET A 69 1.40 -27.21 -1.98
C MET A 69 1.21 -28.36 -0.98
N GLN A 70 0.22 -28.25 -0.09
CA GLN A 70 -0.13 -29.33 0.84
C GLN A 70 -0.55 -30.58 0.10
N ARG A 71 -1.46 -30.46 -0.87
CA ARG A 71 -1.97 -31.57 -1.69
C ARG A 71 -0.81 -32.33 -2.36
N ARG A 72 0.09 -31.61 -3.06
CA ARG A 72 1.25 -32.22 -3.73
C ARG A 72 2.19 -32.94 -2.78
N LEU A 73 2.43 -32.37 -1.59
CA LEU A 73 3.27 -33.00 -0.59
C LEU A 73 2.62 -34.29 -0.06
N PHE A 74 1.33 -34.24 0.30
CA PHE A 74 0.60 -35.41 0.77
C PHE A 74 0.47 -36.51 -0.29
N GLU A 75 0.20 -36.16 -1.55
CA GLU A 75 0.18 -37.11 -2.66
C GLU A 75 1.50 -37.85 -2.81
N ARG A 76 2.62 -37.11 -2.72
CA ARG A 76 3.94 -37.72 -2.78
C ARG A 76 4.21 -38.64 -1.58
N LEU A 77 4.02 -38.15 -0.36
CA LEU A 77 4.26 -38.95 0.84
C LEU A 77 3.35 -40.19 0.88
N GLY A 78 2.09 -40.05 0.44
CA GLY A 78 1.14 -41.16 0.31
C GLY A 78 1.59 -42.17 -0.74
N GLY A 79 2.09 -41.71 -1.88
CA GLY A 79 2.71 -42.56 -2.91
C GLY A 79 3.87 -43.38 -2.34
N TRP A 80 4.73 -42.79 -1.51
CA TRP A 80 5.83 -43.52 -0.86
C TRP A 80 5.36 -44.60 0.10
N CYS A 81 4.27 -44.35 0.82
CA CYS A 81 3.69 -45.31 1.75
C CYS A 81 3.29 -46.62 1.05
N VAL A 82 2.75 -46.54 -0.17
CA VAL A 82 2.17 -47.68 -0.90
C VAL A 82 3.04 -48.25 -2.02
N ALA A 83 4.10 -47.55 -2.43
CA ALA A 83 5.01 -48.00 -3.49
C ALA A 83 5.73 -49.30 -3.10
N ASP A 84 6.11 -50.13 -4.08
CA ASP A 84 7.04 -51.25 -3.84
C ASP A 84 8.47 -50.73 -3.60
N ASP A 85 9.33 -51.55 -2.98
CA ASP A 85 10.67 -51.13 -2.57
C ASP A 85 11.55 -50.66 -3.74
N LYS A 86 11.40 -51.27 -4.93
CA LYS A 86 12.19 -50.91 -6.10
C LYS A 86 11.76 -49.55 -6.64
N SER A 87 10.45 -49.32 -6.76
CA SER A 87 9.89 -48.04 -7.19
C SER A 87 10.22 -46.91 -6.20
N LEU A 88 10.06 -47.17 -4.90
CA LEU A 88 10.36 -46.20 -3.85
C LEU A 88 11.85 -45.83 -3.83
N SER A 89 12.74 -46.81 -3.92
CA SER A 89 14.19 -46.56 -3.98
C SER A 89 14.56 -45.66 -5.17
N ALA A 90 14.01 -45.93 -6.36
CA ALA A 90 14.26 -45.13 -7.54
C ALA A 90 13.73 -43.69 -7.44
N GLU A 91 12.61 -43.47 -6.72
CA GLU A 91 12.11 -42.12 -6.46
C GLU A 91 12.99 -41.34 -5.47
N LEU A 92 13.45 -42.00 -4.41
CA LEU A 92 14.32 -41.39 -3.39
C LEU A 92 15.69 -41.02 -3.98
N GLU A 93 16.25 -41.88 -4.83
CA GLU A 93 17.47 -41.59 -5.60
C GLU A 93 17.31 -40.34 -6.48
N LYS A 94 16.17 -40.21 -7.19
CA LYS A 94 15.88 -39.01 -8.02
C LYS A 94 15.79 -37.73 -7.20
N LEU A 95 15.39 -37.81 -5.93
CA LEU A 95 15.37 -36.67 -5.01
C LEU A 95 16.74 -36.36 -4.40
N GLY A 96 17.75 -37.17 -4.69
CA GLY A 96 19.09 -37.05 -4.12
C GLY A 96 19.17 -37.54 -2.67
N ALA A 97 18.23 -38.38 -2.24
CA ALA A 97 18.23 -39.03 -0.94
C ALA A 97 18.84 -40.43 -1.05
N ASN A 98 20.13 -40.50 -1.42
CA ASN A 98 20.85 -41.77 -1.53
C ASN A 98 20.98 -42.39 -0.12
N ALA A 99 20.60 -43.67 0.03
CA ALA A 99 20.52 -44.39 1.31
C ALA A 99 19.40 -43.93 2.27
N ALA A 100 18.29 -43.38 1.75
CA ALA A 100 17.12 -43.11 2.56
C ALA A 100 16.51 -44.41 3.13
N ASP A 101 16.27 -44.41 4.43
CA ASP A 101 15.58 -45.46 5.18
C ASP A 101 14.16 -45.64 4.60
N LEU A 102 13.92 -46.71 3.84
CA LEU A 102 12.62 -47.01 3.22
C LEU A 102 11.48 -47.07 4.26
N PRO A 103 11.64 -47.77 5.40
CA PRO A 103 10.70 -47.66 6.53
C PRO A 103 10.39 -46.21 6.92
N ARG A 104 11.40 -45.36 7.04
CA ARG A 104 11.21 -43.94 7.37
C ARG A 104 10.40 -43.22 6.30
N ALA A 105 10.75 -43.37 5.02
CA ALA A 105 10.05 -42.74 3.91
C ALA A 105 8.56 -43.11 3.89
N ARG A 106 8.23 -44.38 4.17
CA ARG A 106 6.85 -44.87 4.30
C ARG A 106 6.11 -44.26 5.49
N ALA A 107 6.80 -44.06 6.61
CA ALA A 107 6.20 -43.49 7.82
C ALA A 107 5.91 -41.98 7.72
N LEU A 108 6.54 -41.26 6.79
CA LEU A 108 6.41 -39.80 6.69
C LEU A 108 4.97 -39.32 6.42
N PHE A 109 4.17 -40.09 5.69
CA PHE A 109 2.77 -39.72 5.44
C PHE A 109 1.97 -39.70 6.74
N ALA A 110 2.06 -40.77 7.54
CA ALA A 110 1.40 -40.88 8.84
C ALA A 110 1.91 -39.79 9.80
N GLN A 111 3.23 -39.58 9.88
CA GLN A 111 3.81 -38.53 10.71
C GLN A 111 3.31 -37.13 10.33
N ALA A 112 3.22 -36.83 9.03
CA ALA A 112 2.71 -35.55 8.55
C ALA A 112 1.21 -35.36 8.86
N LEU A 113 0.41 -36.43 8.78
CA LEU A 113 -1.03 -36.41 9.07
C LEU A 113 -1.31 -36.26 10.57
N GLU A 114 -0.55 -36.94 11.42
CA GLU A 114 -0.69 -36.93 12.88
C GLU A 114 -0.01 -35.73 13.55
N THR A 115 0.60 -34.83 12.78
CA THR A 115 1.28 -33.65 13.31
C THR A 115 0.27 -32.72 14.00
N PRO A 116 0.43 -32.43 15.31
CA PRO A 116 -0.46 -31.51 16.02
C PRO A 116 -0.44 -30.12 15.38
N GLY A 117 -1.63 -29.60 15.03
CA GLY A 117 -1.78 -28.32 14.32
C GLY A 117 -1.45 -28.38 12.82
N GLY A 118 -1.18 -29.58 12.29
CA GLY A 118 -0.91 -29.84 10.88
C GLY A 118 0.43 -29.29 10.38
N LEU A 119 0.71 -29.55 9.10
CA LEU A 119 1.83 -28.91 8.40
C LEU A 119 1.60 -27.40 8.32
N LYS A 120 2.60 -26.60 8.74
CA LYS A 120 2.52 -25.13 8.73
C LYS A 120 2.74 -24.56 7.32
N ILE A 121 1.92 -24.99 6.36
CA ILE A 121 1.84 -24.43 5.02
C ILE A 121 0.58 -23.56 4.97
N GLN A 122 0.74 -22.26 4.91
CA GLN A 122 -0.36 -21.31 5.12
C GLN A 122 -0.12 -19.98 4.41
N THR A 123 -1.17 -19.16 4.32
CA THR A 123 -1.02 -17.78 3.86
C THR A 123 -0.42 -16.89 4.93
N ILE A 124 0.07 -15.70 4.54
CA ILE A 124 0.53 -14.68 5.48
C ILE A 124 -0.57 -14.29 6.48
N HIS A 125 -1.80 -14.08 6.01
CA HIS A 125 -2.92 -13.73 6.88
C HIS A 125 -3.25 -14.85 7.88
N ALA A 126 -3.25 -16.12 7.45
CA ALA A 126 -3.47 -17.26 8.35
C ALA A 126 -2.33 -17.41 9.37
N PHE A 127 -1.09 -17.06 9.00
CA PHE A 127 0.01 -16.97 9.95
C PHE A 127 -0.25 -15.91 11.02
N CYS A 128 -0.67 -14.70 10.60
CA CYS A 128 -0.96 -13.59 11.52
C CYS A 128 -2.14 -13.92 12.44
N GLU A 129 -3.23 -14.47 11.89
CA GLU A 129 -4.38 -14.94 12.65
C GLU A 129 -3.95 -15.91 13.76
N ARG A 130 -3.21 -16.97 13.42
CA ARG A 130 -2.74 -17.95 14.41
C ARG A 130 -1.78 -17.36 15.44
N LEU A 131 -0.95 -16.40 15.02
CA LEU A 131 -0.05 -15.68 15.92
C LEU A 131 -0.83 -14.86 16.94
N LEU A 132 -1.78 -14.05 16.47
CA LEU A 132 -2.60 -13.16 17.28
C LEU A 132 -3.54 -13.93 18.19
N ALA A 133 -4.15 -15.02 17.70
CA ALA A 133 -5.00 -15.90 18.51
C ALA A 133 -4.23 -16.58 19.65
N ARG A 134 -2.91 -16.80 19.48
CA ARG A 134 -2.05 -17.39 20.52
C ARG A 134 -1.57 -16.36 21.55
N PHE A 135 -1.46 -15.09 21.17
CA PHE A 135 -0.95 -14.00 22.01
C PHE A 135 -1.89 -12.77 21.98
N PRO A 136 -3.19 -12.93 22.30
CA PRO A 136 -4.16 -11.87 22.08
C PRO A 136 -3.93 -10.66 23.00
N LEU A 137 -3.50 -10.92 24.25
CA LEU A 137 -3.25 -9.89 25.25
C LEU A 137 -2.01 -9.06 24.86
N GLU A 138 -0.93 -9.72 24.46
CA GLU A 138 0.32 -9.07 24.08
C GLU A 138 0.17 -8.28 22.77
N ALA A 139 -0.74 -8.73 21.90
CA ALA A 139 -1.05 -8.06 20.64
C ALA A 139 -2.12 -6.97 20.76
N HIS A 140 -2.71 -6.79 21.96
CA HIS A 140 -3.80 -5.85 22.22
C HIS A 140 -5.00 -6.09 21.30
N VAL A 141 -5.33 -7.35 21.03
CA VAL A 141 -6.53 -7.75 20.26
C VAL A 141 -7.54 -8.46 21.16
N PRO A 142 -8.85 -8.41 20.84
CA PRO A 142 -9.85 -9.14 21.59
C PRO A 142 -9.56 -10.65 21.61
N PRO A 143 -9.60 -11.33 22.76
CA PRO A 143 -9.56 -12.79 22.81
C PRO A 143 -10.73 -13.38 22.03
N GLY A 144 -10.46 -14.32 21.13
CA GLY A 144 -11.49 -14.92 20.27
C GLY A 144 -12.03 -13.98 19.19
N PHE A 145 -11.21 -13.04 18.70
CA PHE A 145 -11.61 -12.18 17.58
C PHE A 145 -12.03 -12.99 16.36
N ASP A 146 -13.01 -12.45 15.64
CA ASP A 146 -13.43 -12.96 14.33
C ASP A 146 -12.69 -12.23 13.21
N ILE A 147 -12.57 -12.86 12.05
CA ILE A 147 -12.08 -12.18 10.84
C ILE A 147 -13.26 -11.63 10.04
N ALA A 148 -13.23 -10.34 9.75
CA ALA A 148 -14.18 -9.72 8.85
C ALA A 148 -13.84 -10.10 7.39
N ASP A 149 -14.77 -10.78 6.72
CA ASP A 149 -14.71 -10.96 5.27
C ASP A 149 -15.07 -9.64 4.54
N GLU A 150 -15.07 -9.67 3.22
CA GLU A 150 -15.33 -8.49 2.40
C GLU A 150 -16.74 -7.93 2.64
N ALA A 151 -17.75 -8.79 2.80
CA ALA A 151 -19.12 -8.39 3.06
C ALA A 151 -19.29 -7.76 4.45
N ARG A 152 -18.72 -8.37 5.49
CA ARG A 152 -18.74 -7.85 6.87
C ARG A 152 -17.97 -6.53 6.98
N SER A 153 -16.83 -6.43 6.31
CA SER A 153 -16.05 -5.18 6.24
C SER A 153 -16.83 -4.06 5.56
N ALA A 154 -17.51 -4.36 4.44
CA ALA A 154 -18.36 -3.40 3.74
C ALA A 154 -19.54 -2.92 4.60
N ALA A 155 -20.19 -3.82 5.34
CA ALA A 155 -21.27 -3.47 6.26
C ALA A 155 -20.78 -2.54 7.39
N LEU A 156 -19.66 -2.88 8.04
CA LEU A 156 -19.06 -2.04 9.09
C LEU A 156 -18.63 -0.67 8.57
N LEU A 157 -18.12 -0.59 7.35
CA LEU A 157 -17.82 0.68 6.69
C LEU A 157 -19.09 1.49 6.40
N GLY A 158 -20.19 0.84 6.01
CA GLY A 158 -21.50 1.48 5.85
C GLY A 158 -21.97 2.16 7.14
N ASP A 159 -21.91 1.43 8.26
CA ASP A 159 -22.27 1.96 9.58
C ASP A 159 -21.34 3.11 10.00
N ALA A 160 -20.04 2.98 9.73
CA ALA A 160 -19.06 4.03 10.02
C ALA A 160 -19.34 5.32 9.23
N ARG A 161 -19.80 5.22 7.97
CA ARG A 161 -20.22 6.38 7.17
C ARG A 161 -21.43 7.09 7.78
N ALA A 162 -22.46 6.33 8.13
CA ALA A 162 -23.65 6.89 8.77
C ALA A 162 -23.27 7.62 10.07
N LYS A 163 -22.41 7.01 10.89
CA LYS A 163 -21.92 7.63 12.12
C LYS A 163 -21.08 8.89 11.86
N ALA A 164 -20.20 8.86 10.86
CA ALA A 164 -19.40 10.03 10.48
C ALA A 164 -20.28 11.18 9.98
N ALA A 165 -21.34 10.89 9.21
CA ALA A 165 -22.30 11.90 8.74
C ALA A 165 -23.14 12.51 9.88
N LEU A 166 -23.48 11.71 10.90
CA LEU A 166 -24.26 12.14 12.05
C LEU A 166 -23.44 12.82 13.15
N SER A 167 -22.11 12.82 13.04
CA SER A 167 -21.20 13.42 14.03
C SER A 167 -21.51 14.90 14.30
N ASP A 168 -21.12 15.39 15.49
CA ASP A 168 -21.19 16.81 15.85
C ASP A 168 -19.89 17.55 15.46
N GLY A 169 -19.95 18.88 15.40
CA GLY A 169 -18.77 19.73 15.18
C GLY A 169 -18.33 19.84 13.71
N GLY A 170 -17.03 20.06 13.50
CA GLY A 170 -16.46 20.39 12.18
C GLY A 170 -16.64 19.29 11.12
N GLN A 171 -16.84 18.05 11.54
CA GLN A 171 -17.12 16.92 10.65
C GLN A 171 -18.52 16.99 10.03
N ARG A 172 -19.51 17.49 10.79
CA ARG A 172 -20.86 17.78 10.27
C ARG A 172 -20.80 18.84 9.19
N ASP A 173 -20.01 19.89 9.42
CA ASP A 173 -19.86 20.99 8.48
C ASP A 173 -19.11 20.54 7.23
N ALA A 174 -18.10 19.69 7.38
CA ALA A 174 -17.41 19.04 6.27
C ALA A 174 -18.36 18.17 5.42
N PHE A 175 -19.21 17.36 6.06
CA PHE A 175 -20.23 16.57 5.35
C PHE A 175 -21.22 17.47 4.61
N ARG A 176 -21.76 18.49 5.28
CA ARG A 176 -22.70 19.47 4.68
C ARG A 176 -22.08 20.21 3.50
N ARG A 177 -20.79 20.54 3.57
CA ARG A 177 -20.06 21.18 2.47
C ARG A 177 -20.11 20.35 1.20
N PHE A 178 -19.83 19.05 1.29
CA PHE A 178 -19.91 18.16 0.13
C PHE A 178 -21.34 17.83 -0.27
N ALA A 179 -22.25 17.62 0.69
CA ALA A 179 -23.66 17.33 0.40
C ALA A 179 -24.38 18.46 -0.35
N LYS A 180 -23.97 19.72 -0.16
CA LYS A 180 -24.48 20.88 -0.91
C LYS A 180 -23.98 20.95 -2.36
N ARG A 181 -22.83 20.34 -2.66
CA ARG A 181 -22.10 20.48 -3.94
C ARG A 181 -22.22 19.25 -4.83
N LEU A 182 -22.43 18.09 -4.22
CA LEU A 182 -22.44 16.79 -4.88
C LEU A 182 -23.85 16.19 -4.82
N TYR A 183 -24.29 15.60 -5.94
CA TYR A 183 -25.46 14.72 -5.96
C TYR A 183 -25.17 13.42 -5.21
N SER A 184 -26.23 12.69 -4.79
CA SER A 184 -26.14 11.50 -3.92
C SER A 184 -25.04 10.52 -4.34
N ASP A 185 -25.05 10.05 -5.59
CA ASP A 185 -24.08 9.05 -6.08
C ASP A 185 -22.62 9.54 -6.03
N HIS A 186 -22.40 10.85 -6.25
CA HIS A 186 -21.07 11.44 -6.21
C HIS A 186 -20.55 11.60 -4.78
N LEU A 187 -21.46 11.85 -3.83
CA LEU A 187 -21.14 11.92 -2.42
C LEU A 187 -20.78 10.53 -1.88
N GLU A 188 -21.56 9.50 -2.21
CA GLU A 188 -21.23 8.11 -1.86
C GLU A 188 -19.87 7.70 -2.42
N GLY A 189 -19.64 7.97 -3.72
CA GLY A 189 -18.34 7.69 -4.34
C GLY A 189 -17.17 8.49 -3.73
N LEU A 190 -17.41 9.67 -3.15
CA LEU A 190 -16.39 10.39 -2.37
C LEU A 190 -16.10 9.64 -1.07
N LEU A 191 -17.13 9.27 -0.30
CA LEU A 191 -16.97 8.55 0.96
C LEU A 191 -16.29 7.18 0.75
N ASP A 192 -16.60 6.47 -0.34
CA ASP A 192 -15.89 5.26 -0.75
C ASP A 192 -14.38 5.50 -0.93
N ARG A 193 -14.02 6.55 -1.67
CA ARG A 193 -12.61 6.88 -1.92
C ARG A 193 -11.88 7.30 -0.64
N LEU A 194 -12.55 8.01 0.27
CA LEU A 194 -12.00 8.34 1.59
C LEU A 194 -11.80 7.08 2.43
N ALA A 195 -12.78 6.17 2.44
CA ALA A 195 -12.72 4.89 3.16
C ALA A 195 -11.58 3.98 2.68
N MET A 196 -11.42 3.86 1.36
CA MET A 196 -10.36 3.06 0.75
C MET A 196 -8.96 3.61 1.05
N ARG A 197 -8.82 4.92 1.23
CA ARG A 197 -7.53 5.60 1.47
C ARG A 197 -7.37 6.09 2.91
N ARG A 198 -8.22 5.64 3.84
CA ARG A 198 -8.26 6.10 5.25
C ARG A 198 -6.88 6.08 5.92
N ALA A 199 -6.11 5.01 5.71
CA ALA A 199 -4.77 4.85 6.27
C ALA A 199 -3.75 5.88 5.73
N GLU A 200 -3.96 6.42 4.53
CA GLU A 200 -3.13 7.52 4.01
C GLU A 200 -3.44 8.84 4.71
N PHE A 201 -4.72 9.13 4.95
CA PHE A 201 -5.15 10.32 5.68
C PHE A 201 -4.69 10.27 7.14
N HIS A 202 -4.85 9.12 7.81
CA HIS A 202 -4.37 8.90 9.16
C HIS A 202 -2.86 9.14 9.27
N ARG A 203 -2.06 8.55 8.37
CA ARG A 203 -0.61 8.76 8.32
C ARG A 203 -0.22 10.21 8.02
N PHE A 204 -0.98 10.89 7.16
CA PHE A 204 -0.76 12.30 6.89
C PHE A 204 -0.99 13.15 8.16
N ALA A 205 -2.08 12.89 8.89
CA ALA A 205 -2.37 13.56 10.15
C ALA A 205 -1.29 13.28 11.20
N GLN A 206 -0.89 12.02 11.41
CA GLN A 206 0.18 11.65 12.34
C GLN A 206 1.50 12.33 12.00
N LYS A 207 1.90 12.34 10.72
CA LYS A 207 3.14 13.00 10.26
C LYS A 207 3.16 14.49 10.63
N HIS A 208 2.01 15.13 10.64
CA HIS A 208 1.85 16.53 10.95
C HIS A 208 1.42 16.80 12.39
N GLN A 209 1.50 15.83 13.32
CA GLN A 209 1.15 16.00 14.73
C GLN A 209 -0.36 16.24 14.99
N GLY A 210 -1.22 15.67 14.14
CA GLY A 210 -2.67 15.66 14.31
C GLY A 210 -3.44 16.46 13.25
N GLU A 211 -4.76 16.40 13.35
CA GLU A 211 -5.70 17.01 12.38
C GLU A 211 -5.48 18.51 12.21
N LEU A 212 -5.27 19.24 13.31
CA LEU A 212 -5.19 20.70 13.33
C LEU A 212 -3.99 21.22 12.52
N PHE A 213 -2.81 20.66 12.76
CA PHE A 213 -1.58 21.00 12.03
C PHE A 213 -1.57 20.44 10.60
N ALA A 214 -2.19 19.28 10.37
CA ALA A 214 -2.39 18.75 9.02
C ALA A 214 -3.28 19.67 8.17
N ALA A 215 -4.35 20.20 8.76
CA ALA A 215 -5.22 21.19 8.11
C ALA A 215 -4.46 22.49 7.80
N GLN A 216 -3.62 22.98 8.73
CA GLN A 216 -2.75 24.13 8.47
C GLN A 216 -1.79 23.88 7.30
N LYS A 217 -1.19 22.70 7.22
CA LYS A 217 -0.29 22.33 6.12
C LYS A 217 -1.01 22.23 4.78
N LEU A 218 -2.28 21.84 4.77
CA LEU A 218 -3.12 21.92 3.56
C LEU A 218 -3.34 23.38 3.14
N ARG A 219 -3.67 24.29 4.07
CA ARG A 219 -3.80 25.73 3.76
C ARG A 219 -2.51 26.30 3.15
N GLU A 220 -1.37 26.04 3.78
CA GLU A 220 -0.06 26.47 3.29
C GLU A 220 0.23 25.96 1.87
N ARG A 221 -0.09 24.69 1.58
CA ARG A 221 0.12 24.09 0.26
C ARG A 221 -0.72 24.74 -0.83
N HIS A 222 -1.88 25.28 -0.48
CA HIS A 222 -2.75 26.03 -1.37
C HIS A 222 -2.40 27.53 -1.43
N GLY A 223 -1.37 27.99 -0.71
CA GLY A 223 -0.99 29.40 -0.66
C GLY A 223 -1.98 30.27 0.12
N VAL A 224 -2.80 29.67 0.98
CA VAL A 224 -3.90 30.35 1.68
C VAL A 224 -3.41 30.88 3.03
N THR A 225 -3.48 32.20 3.19
CA THR A 225 -3.06 32.93 4.41
C THR A 225 -4.22 33.38 5.28
N GLN A 226 -5.42 33.52 4.71
CA GLN A 226 -6.61 34.01 5.39
C GLN A 226 -7.88 33.33 4.86
N ASN A 227 -9.02 33.53 5.54
CA ASN A 227 -10.31 32.99 5.10
C ASN A 227 -10.92 33.83 3.96
N ALA A 228 -11.96 33.29 3.31
CA ALA A 228 -12.62 33.94 2.17
C ALA A 228 -13.33 35.25 2.56
N GLU A 229 -13.91 35.34 3.76
CA GLU A 229 -14.65 36.52 4.22
C GLU A 229 -13.70 37.71 4.43
N ASP A 230 -12.57 37.50 5.09
CA ASP A 230 -11.57 38.54 5.35
C ASP A 230 -10.89 38.97 4.04
N TYR A 231 -10.53 38.02 3.16
CA TYR A 231 -10.01 38.34 1.83
C TYR A 231 -11.00 39.18 1.01
N THR A 232 -12.27 38.79 0.98
CA THR A 232 -13.31 39.53 0.25
C THR A 232 -13.47 40.94 0.82
N ARG A 233 -13.49 41.08 2.15
CA ARG A 233 -13.60 42.38 2.82
C ARG A 233 -12.43 43.31 2.46
N GLU A 234 -11.20 42.80 2.53
CA GLU A 234 -9.99 43.56 2.18
C GLU A 234 -9.96 43.95 0.70
N PHE A 235 -10.31 43.02 -0.20
CA PHE A 235 -10.37 43.27 -1.63
C PHE A 235 -11.39 44.37 -1.97
N LEU A 236 -12.62 44.26 -1.46
CA LEU A 236 -13.67 45.25 -1.73
C LEU A 236 -13.35 46.60 -1.09
N ALA A 237 -12.73 46.63 0.09
CA ALA A 237 -12.29 47.88 0.73
C ALA A 237 -11.26 48.64 -0.12
N ARG A 238 -10.34 47.93 -0.80
CA ARG A 238 -9.35 48.54 -1.70
C ARG A 238 -9.98 49.27 -2.90
N TRP A 239 -11.13 48.79 -3.37
CA TRP A 239 -11.80 49.30 -4.57
C TRP A 239 -13.02 50.19 -4.26
N ARG A 240 -13.28 50.48 -2.99
CA ARG A 240 -14.17 51.56 -2.52
C ARG A 240 -13.49 52.92 -2.74
N CYS A 241 -13.20 53.28 -3.98
CA CYS A 241 -12.56 54.56 -4.31
C CYS A 241 -13.36 55.37 -5.34
N ASN A 242 -13.29 56.70 -5.23
CA ASN A 242 -13.95 57.62 -6.17
C ASN A 242 -13.45 57.41 -7.61
N GLU A 243 -12.21 56.96 -7.78
CA GLU A 243 -11.57 56.76 -9.08
C GLU A 243 -12.27 55.69 -9.93
N LEU A 244 -12.86 54.67 -9.29
CA LEU A 244 -13.64 53.62 -9.97
C LEU A 244 -15.02 54.15 -10.40
N ARG A 245 -15.60 55.05 -9.60
CA ARG A 245 -16.83 55.77 -9.92
C ARG A 245 -16.61 56.75 -11.07
N ASP A 246 -15.50 57.48 -11.05
CA ASP A 246 -15.09 58.38 -12.13
C ASP A 246 -14.85 57.59 -13.42
N ALA A 247 -14.21 56.43 -13.34
CA ALA A 247 -14.02 55.55 -14.49
C ALA A 247 -15.36 55.05 -15.07
N ALA A 248 -16.31 54.66 -14.21
CA ALA A 248 -17.63 54.23 -14.65
C ALA A 248 -18.42 55.34 -15.36
N ASN A 249 -18.31 56.58 -14.87
CA ASN A 249 -18.96 57.75 -15.48
C ASN A 249 -18.34 58.12 -16.83
N ALA A 250 -17.00 58.24 -16.90
CA ALA A 250 -16.31 58.57 -18.14
C ALA A 250 -16.46 57.50 -19.23
N LEU A 251 -16.60 56.22 -18.86
CA LEU A 251 -16.98 55.15 -19.78
C LEU A 251 -18.37 55.36 -20.40
N CYS A 252 -19.32 55.93 -19.66
CA CYS A 252 -20.68 56.20 -20.16
C CYS A 252 -20.76 57.39 -21.12
N GLU A 253 -19.71 58.21 -21.20
CA GLU A 253 -19.58 59.30 -22.17
C GLU A 253 -18.91 58.83 -23.49
N GLY A 254 -18.44 57.58 -23.52
CA GLY A 254 -17.75 56.97 -24.66
C GLY A 254 -18.66 56.34 -25.71
N SER A 255 -18.17 55.31 -26.39
CA SER A 255 -18.96 54.55 -27.37
C SER A 255 -20.01 53.66 -26.69
N ALA A 256 -20.96 53.11 -27.47
CA ALA A 256 -21.95 52.17 -26.95
C ALA A 256 -21.35 50.95 -26.22
N ASN A 257 -20.12 50.51 -26.60
CA ASN A 257 -19.43 49.42 -25.90
C ASN A 257 -18.77 49.89 -24.59
N ASP A 258 -18.31 51.13 -24.54
CA ASP A 258 -17.77 51.76 -23.33
C ASP A 258 -18.90 51.98 -22.32
N CYS A 259 -20.08 52.45 -22.76
CA CYS A 259 -21.25 52.59 -21.90
C CYS A 259 -21.62 51.26 -21.24
N LYS A 260 -21.64 50.15 -21.99
CA LYS A 260 -21.87 48.81 -21.44
C LYS A 260 -20.79 48.37 -20.44
N ALA A 261 -19.56 48.85 -20.57
CA ALA A 261 -18.51 48.62 -19.58
C ALA A 261 -18.74 49.48 -18.32
N GLY A 262 -19.09 50.75 -18.50
CA GLY A 262 -19.45 51.67 -17.42
C GLY A 262 -20.65 51.19 -16.61
N GLU A 263 -21.70 50.71 -17.26
CA GLU A 263 -22.88 50.11 -16.62
C GLU A 263 -22.50 48.90 -15.76
N ARG A 264 -21.63 48.02 -16.25
CA ARG A 264 -21.14 46.87 -15.46
C ARG A 264 -20.31 47.31 -14.24
N LEU A 265 -19.50 48.37 -14.37
CA LEU A 265 -18.79 48.95 -13.21
C LEU A 265 -19.75 49.61 -12.21
N ARG A 266 -20.83 50.24 -12.68
CA ARG A 266 -21.87 50.78 -11.79
C ARG A 266 -22.55 49.66 -10.99
N VAL A 267 -22.85 48.52 -11.61
CA VAL A 267 -23.37 47.34 -10.87
C VAL A 267 -22.41 46.90 -9.77
N VAL A 268 -21.10 46.88 -10.03
CA VAL A 268 -20.09 46.57 -8.99
C VAL A 268 -20.19 47.57 -7.83
N LEU A 269 -20.18 48.87 -8.12
CA LEU A 269 -20.24 49.93 -7.12
C LEU A 269 -21.54 49.88 -6.30
N ASP A 270 -22.68 49.67 -6.94
CA ASP A 270 -23.98 49.54 -6.28
C ASP A 270 -23.99 48.37 -5.28
N CYS A 271 -23.44 47.22 -5.65
CA CYS A 271 -23.32 46.07 -4.75
C CYS A 271 -22.40 46.37 -3.56
N ILE A 272 -21.27 47.07 -3.82
CA ILE A 272 -20.33 47.48 -2.78
C ILE A 272 -20.96 48.46 -1.79
N GLU A 273 -21.76 49.42 -2.28
CA GLU A 273 -22.48 50.43 -1.48
C GLU A 273 -23.60 49.81 -0.64
N ARG A 274 -24.29 48.78 -1.17
CA ARG A 274 -25.28 47.99 -0.43
C ARG A 274 -24.67 47.03 0.59
N ASN A 275 -23.34 46.94 0.65
CA ASN A 275 -22.59 46.04 1.53
C ASN A 275 -22.93 44.55 1.30
N ASP A 276 -23.27 44.19 0.06
CA ASP A 276 -23.51 42.82 -0.38
C ASP A 276 -22.22 42.27 -1.02
N SER A 277 -21.38 41.64 -0.19
CA SER A 277 -20.07 41.14 -0.58
C SER A 277 -20.13 40.08 -1.68
N ASP A 278 -21.09 39.16 -1.60
CA ASP A 278 -21.22 38.05 -2.55
C ASP A 278 -21.64 38.58 -3.93
N ALA A 279 -22.65 39.45 -3.98
CA ALA A 279 -23.07 40.08 -5.22
C ALA A 279 -21.96 40.98 -5.81
N ALA A 280 -21.23 41.71 -4.96
CA ALA A 280 -20.13 42.55 -5.39
C ALA A 280 -18.99 41.75 -6.03
N MET A 281 -18.60 40.61 -5.46
CA MET A 281 -17.57 39.75 -6.05
C MET A 281 -18.01 39.14 -7.38
N LEU A 282 -19.26 38.66 -7.46
CA LEU A 282 -19.83 38.17 -8.72
C LEU A 282 -19.84 39.25 -9.80
N ALA A 283 -20.20 40.49 -9.46
CA ALA A 283 -20.15 41.62 -10.36
C ALA A 283 -18.70 41.94 -10.81
N CYS A 284 -17.72 41.91 -9.89
CA CYS A 284 -16.30 42.10 -10.21
C CYS A 284 -15.83 41.07 -11.25
N PHE A 285 -16.18 39.80 -11.06
CA PHE A 285 -15.80 38.72 -11.99
C PHE A 285 -16.50 38.85 -13.34
N ALA A 286 -17.80 39.18 -13.35
CA ALA A 286 -18.56 39.40 -14.59
C ALA A 286 -18.02 40.61 -15.39
N PHE A 287 -17.51 41.62 -14.69
CA PHE A 287 -16.83 42.76 -15.31
C PHE A 287 -15.52 42.33 -15.99
N ALA A 288 -14.65 41.66 -15.23
CA ALA A 288 -13.29 41.34 -15.63
C ALA A 288 -13.17 40.20 -16.65
N LEU A 289 -14.07 39.22 -16.58
CA LEU A 289 -13.93 37.94 -17.26
C LEU A 289 -15.00 37.69 -18.31
N THR A 290 -14.64 36.88 -19.31
CA THR A 290 -15.55 36.23 -20.27
C THR A 290 -15.06 34.80 -20.47
N ASP A 291 -15.95 33.80 -20.36
CA ASP A 291 -15.61 32.37 -20.44
C ASP A 291 -14.41 31.98 -19.54
N GLY A 292 -14.34 32.63 -18.37
CA GLY A 292 -13.30 32.42 -17.37
C GLY A 292 -11.91 32.98 -17.71
N LYS A 293 -11.78 33.75 -18.80
CA LYS A 293 -10.54 34.44 -19.21
C LYS A 293 -10.69 35.95 -19.05
N LEU A 294 -9.58 36.63 -18.78
CA LEU A 294 -9.53 38.09 -18.72
C LEU A 294 -9.92 38.68 -20.08
N ARG A 295 -10.83 39.66 -20.07
CA ARG A 295 -11.22 40.40 -21.28
C ARG A 295 -10.02 41.17 -21.82
N THR A 296 -9.92 41.27 -23.15
CA THR A 296 -8.74 41.83 -23.82
C THR A 296 -8.75 43.35 -23.89
N ASN A 297 -9.93 43.96 -24.03
CA ASN A 297 -10.12 45.41 -24.10
C ASN A 297 -11.32 45.80 -23.22
N PHE A 298 -11.17 46.86 -22.43
CA PHE A 298 -12.24 47.39 -21.58
C PHE A 298 -12.74 48.75 -22.06
N VAL A 299 -11.87 49.53 -22.72
CA VAL A 299 -12.14 50.85 -23.28
C VAL A 299 -11.80 50.83 -24.78
N THR A 300 -12.64 51.44 -25.61
CA THR A 300 -12.37 51.58 -27.05
C THR A 300 -11.26 52.59 -27.35
N LYS A 301 -10.59 52.44 -28.49
CA LYS A 301 -9.50 53.34 -28.91
C LYS A 301 -9.92 54.82 -28.97
N GLY A 302 -11.16 55.10 -29.35
CA GLY A 302 -11.69 56.46 -29.40
C GLY A 302 -11.77 57.09 -28.00
N THR A 303 -12.34 56.36 -27.05
CA THR A 303 -12.43 56.82 -25.65
C THR A 303 -11.06 56.88 -24.97
N GLN A 304 -10.11 55.99 -25.33
CA GLN A 304 -8.73 56.07 -24.86
C GLN A 304 -8.01 57.35 -25.33
N ALA A 305 -8.34 57.88 -26.51
CA ALA A 305 -7.76 59.13 -27.00
C ALA A 305 -8.23 60.34 -26.19
N THR A 306 -9.48 60.33 -25.72
CA THR A 306 -10.06 61.39 -24.87
C THR A 306 -9.65 61.24 -23.40
N HIS A 307 -9.57 60.01 -22.92
CA HIS A 307 -9.27 59.68 -21.52
C HIS A 307 -8.21 58.57 -21.42
N SER A 308 -6.95 58.95 -21.59
CA SER A 308 -5.81 58.01 -21.61
C SER A 308 -5.61 57.24 -20.29
N TRP A 309 -6.16 57.73 -19.19
CA TRP A 309 -6.07 57.11 -17.87
C TRP A 309 -7.07 55.96 -17.64
N LEU A 310 -8.14 55.87 -18.44
CA LEU A 310 -9.23 54.90 -18.20
C LEU A 310 -8.77 53.46 -18.40
N GLU A 311 -8.19 53.15 -19.55
CA GLU A 311 -7.81 51.76 -19.89
C GLU A 311 -6.83 51.17 -18.86
N PRO A 312 -5.71 51.85 -18.49
CA PRO A 312 -4.82 51.34 -17.44
C PRO A 312 -5.52 51.10 -16.10
N ARG A 313 -6.43 52.00 -15.68
CA ARG A 313 -7.14 51.89 -14.41
C ARG A 313 -8.14 50.75 -14.39
N VAL A 314 -8.98 50.67 -15.42
CA VAL A 314 -10.01 49.66 -15.56
C VAL A 314 -9.38 48.27 -15.74
N ARG A 315 -8.27 48.20 -16.49
CA ARG A 315 -7.47 46.99 -16.62
C ARG A 315 -6.87 46.54 -15.29
N ALA A 316 -6.28 47.45 -14.51
CA ALA A 316 -5.74 47.11 -13.19
C ALA A 316 -6.82 46.57 -12.24
N PHE A 317 -8.03 47.13 -12.28
CA PHE A 317 -9.17 46.59 -11.54
C PHE A 317 -9.56 45.19 -12.03
N ALA A 318 -9.66 44.99 -13.35
CA ALA A 318 -10.02 43.70 -13.92
C ALA A 318 -8.98 42.61 -13.64
N GLU A 319 -7.69 42.94 -13.71
CA GLU A 319 -6.59 42.04 -13.36
C GLU A 319 -6.64 41.65 -11.87
N ALA A 320 -6.87 42.62 -10.98
CA ALA A 320 -7.04 42.35 -9.56
C ALA A 320 -8.28 41.48 -9.27
N ALA A 321 -9.39 41.70 -9.98
CA ALA A 321 -10.59 40.86 -9.85
C ALA A 321 -10.35 39.43 -10.36
N ALA A 322 -9.56 39.26 -11.42
CA ALA A 322 -9.16 37.94 -11.91
C ALA A 322 -8.27 37.21 -10.88
N GLU A 323 -7.27 37.89 -10.31
CA GLU A 323 -6.42 37.36 -9.23
C GLU A 323 -7.22 37.03 -7.97
N ALA A 324 -8.20 37.86 -7.62
CA ALA A 324 -9.10 37.62 -6.50
C ALA A 324 -9.94 36.35 -6.70
N ARG A 325 -10.40 36.10 -7.94
CA ARG A 325 -11.10 34.84 -8.26
C ARG A 325 -10.19 33.64 -8.04
N ASP A 326 -8.95 33.70 -8.51
CA ASP A 326 -8.01 32.59 -8.38
C ASP A 326 -7.63 32.36 -6.91
N THR A 327 -7.49 33.43 -6.13
CA THR A 327 -7.25 33.35 -4.68
C THR A 327 -8.43 32.73 -3.94
N LEU A 328 -9.66 33.18 -4.21
CA LEU A 328 -10.87 32.62 -3.61
C LEU A 328 -11.08 31.15 -4.00
N ASN A 329 -10.79 30.79 -5.26
CA ASN A 329 -10.78 29.39 -5.70
C ASN A 329 -9.71 28.55 -4.97
N ALA A 330 -8.56 29.13 -4.63
CA ALA A 330 -7.51 28.45 -3.86
C ALA A 330 -7.94 28.24 -2.40
N ILE A 331 -8.56 29.25 -1.78
CA ILE A 331 -9.18 29.17 -0.45
C ILE A 331 -10.23 28.06 -0.42
N GLU A 332 -11.16 28.06 -1.39
CA GLU A 332 -12.23 27.09 -1.47
C GLU A 332 -11.71 25.65 -1.60
N ARG A 333 -10.68 25.44 -2.44
CA ARG A 333 -10.02 24.14 -2.60
C ARG A 333 -9.28 23.69 -1.34
N ALA A 334 -8.65 24.62 -0.61
CA ALA A 334 -8.00 24.30 0.64
C ALA A 334 -9.03 23.84 1.69
N GLU A 335 -10.15 24.54 1.78
CA GLU A 335 -11.27 24.17 2.66
C GLU A 335 -11.89 22.83 2.29
N ASP A 336 -12.04 22.52 0.99
CA ASP A 336 -12.48 21.18 0.54
C ASP A 336 -11.49 20.09 0.96
N ALA A 337 -10.19 20.33 0.79
CA ALA A 337 -9.16 19.37 1.19
C ALA A 337 -9.17 19.12 2.72
N ILE A 338 -9.37 20.18 3.50
CA ILE A 338 -9.47 20.10 4.98
C ILE A 338 -10.75 19.37 5.39
N ALA A 339 -11.88 19.68 4.76
CA ALA A 339 -13.14 18.98 5.00
C ALA A 339 -13.03 17.48 4.67
N ALA A 340 -12.38 17.14 3.56
CA ALA A 340 -12.13 15.75 3.19
C ALA A 340 -11.23 15.02 4.19
N LEU A 341 -10.18 15.69 4.70
CA LEU A 341 -9.32 15.16 5.76
C LEU A 341 -10.13 14.89 7.04
N ALA A 342 -10.93 15.86 7.49
CA ALA A 342 -11.75 15.72 8.70
C ALA A 342 -12.73 14.54 8.59
N LEU A 343 -13.41 14.39 7.44
CA LEU A 343 -14.30 13.26 7.20
C LEU A 343 -13.55 11.92 7.16
N ALA A 344 -12.40 11.87 6.50
CA ALA A 344 -11.60 10.65 6.42
C ALA A 344 -11.13 10.18 7.80
N LEU A 345 -10.66 11.10 8.65
CA LEU A 345 -10.21 10.78 10.01
C LEU A 345 -11.39 10.32 10.88
N LYS A 346 -12.56 10.97 10.77
CA LYS A 346 -13.75 10.57 11.53
C LYS A 346 -14.28 9.21 11.09
N LEU A 347 -14.24 8.94 9.80
CA LEU A 347 -14.62 7.65 9.24
C LEU A 347 -13.68 6.54 9.74
N ASP A 348 -12.37 6.80 9.73
CA ASP A 348 -11.34 5.86 10.21
C ASP A 348 -11.57 5.50 11.69
N GLU A 349 -11.81 6.51 12.53
CA GLU A 349 -12.16 6.34 13.95
C GLU A 349 -13.47 5.54 14.12
N ALA A 350 -14.53 5.93 13.40
CA ALA A 350 -15.83 5.25 13.49
C ALA A 350 -15.77 3.78 13.04
N TYR A 351 -14.94 3.49 12.03
CA TYR A 351 -14.71 2.14 11.55
C TYR A 351 -13.91 1.31 12.56
N ALA A 352 -12.84 1.86 13.13
CA ALA A 352 -12.08 1.21 14.20
C ALA A 352 -12.99 0.86 15.40
N GLU A 353 -13.81 1.81 15.86
CA GLU A 353 -14.78 1.57 16.94
C GLU A 353 -15.83 0.51 16.57
N ALA A 354 -16.30 0.48 15.32
CA ALA A 354 -17.25 -0.53 14.85
C ALA A 354 -16.61 -1.94 14.87
N LYS A 355 -15.34 -2.05 14.46
CA LYS A 355 -14.56 -3.29 14.53
C LYS A 355 -14.35 -3.75 15.97
N THR A 356 -13.91 -2.85 16.85
CA THR A 356 -13.69 -3.16 18.27
C THR A 356 -14.98 -3.62 18.96
N ARG A 357 -16.12 -2.92 18.74
CA ARG A 357 -17.42 -3.33 19.31
C ARG A 357 -17.89 -4.69 18.82
N SER A 358 -17.54 -5.04 17.58
CA SER A 358 -17.92 -6.33 16.97
C SER A 358 -16.93 -7.45 17.29
N GLY A 359 -15.80 -7.15 17.96
CA GLY A 359 -14.74 -8.11 18.23
C GLY A 359 -14.10 -8.67 16.95
N VAL A 360 -14.04 -7.88 15.87
CA VAL A 360 -13.51 -8.33 14.58
C VAL A 360 -12.20 -7.65 14.22
N LEU A 361 -11.39 -8.35 13.43
CA LEU A 361 -10.23 -7.82 12.72
C LEU A 361 -10.41 -8.04 11.21
N ASP A 362 -10.03 -7.05 10.40
CA ASP A 362 -9.90 -7.23 8.96
C ASP A 362 -8.49 -7.73 8.58
N PHE A 363 -8.25 -8.04 7.30
CA PHE A 363 -6.96 -8.57 6.85
C PHE A 363 -5.80 -7.58 7.07
N ASP A 364 -6.05 -6.28 7.00
CA ASP A 364 -5.01 -5.26 7.23
C ASP A 364 -4.66 -5.22 8.73
N ASP A 365 -5.67 -5.28 9.60
CA ASP A 365 -5.48 -5.34 11.06
C ASP A 365 -4.62 -6.53 11.48
N LEU A 366 -4.84 -7.71 10.87
CA LEU A 366 -4.04 -8.90 11.17
C LEU A 366 -2.54 -8.64 10.94
N ILE A 367 -2.19 -7.95 9.86
CA ILE A 367 -0.79 -7.62 9.56
C ILE A 367 -0.27 -6.57 10.56
N GLU A 368 -1.05 -5.51 10.80
CA GLU A 368 -0.64 -4.40 11.67
C GLU A 368 -0.41 -4.86 13.12
N HIS A 369 -1.36 -5.58 13.72
CA HIS A 369 -1.22 -6.11 15.07
C HIS A 369 -0.09 -7.13 15.17
N ALA A 370 0.10 -7.99 14.16
CA ALA A 370 1.19 -8.96 14.16
C ALA A 370 2.56 -8.28 14.06
N GLN A 371 2.68 -7.21 13.27
CA GLN A 371 3.89 -6.40 13.21
C GLN A 371 4.17 -5.70 14.54
N ALA A 372 3.16 -5.07 15.13
CA ALA A 372 3.29 -4.38 16.42
C ALA A 372 3.73 -5.36 17.53
N LEU A 373 3.15 -6.56 17.56
CA LEU A 373 3.53 -7.63 18.49
C LEU A 373 5.00 -8.03 18.32
N LEU A 374 5.48 -8.23 17.09
CA LEU A 374 6.82 -8.75 16.83
C LEU A 374 7.92 -7.68 16.85
N GLN A 375 7.60 -6.41 16.67
CA GLN A 375 8.60 -5.33 16.54
C GLN A 375 8.59 -4.31 17.66
N HIS A 376 7.44 -4.08 18.29
CA HIS A 376 7.24 -2.93 19.19
C HIS A 376 6.80 -3.34 20.59
N SER A 377 6.29 -4.56 20.77
CA SER A 377 5.89 -5.07 22.07
C SER A 377 7.09 -5.48 22.92
N GLU A 378 7.06 -5.18 24.21
CA GLU A 378 8.00 -5.73 25.20
C GLU A 378 7.92 -7.27 25.24
N ALA A 379 6.78 -7.82 24.80
CA ALA A 379 6.55 -9.25 24.66
C ALA A 379 7.32 -9.89 23.49
N ALA A 380 7.85 -9.12 22.54
CA ALA A 380 8.40 -9.65 21.30
C ALA A 380 9.46 -10.76 21.50
N PRO A 381 10.46 -10.62 22.41
CA PRO A 381 11.47 -11.67 22.60
C PRO A 381 10.87 -13.00 23.08
N TRP A 382 9.90 -12.97 24.00
CA TRP A 382 9.31 -14.21 24.51
C TRP A 382 8.34 -14.84 23.50
N VAL A 383 7.58 -14.01 22.76
CA VAL A 383 6.71 -14.45 21.67
C VAL A 383 7.54 -15.16 20.62
N LEU A 384 8.63 -14.51 20.18
CA LEU A 384 9.55 -15.07 19.20
C LEU A 384 10.22 -16.35 19.72
N TYR A 385 10.63 -16.41 20.99
CA TYR A 385 11.13 -17.64 21.62
C TYR A 385 10.09 -18.78 21.61
N LYS A 386 8.81 -18.49 21.90
CA LYS A 386 7.72 -19.49 21.85
C LYS A 386 7.32 -19.90 20.44
N LEU A 387 7.60 -19.06 19.43
CA LEU A 387 7.48 -19.40 18.02
C LEU A 387 8.68 -20.24 17.54
N ASP A 388 9.88 -19.92 18.03
CA ASP A 388 11.15 -20.63 17.76
C ASP A 388 11.20 -22.04 18.41
N GLY A 389 10.23 -22.35 19.28
CA GLY A 389 10.09 -23.62 20.01
C GLY A 389 10.17 -24.91 19.16
N GLY A 390 10.26 -24.82 17.85
CA GLY A 390 10.74 -25.91 16.99
C GLY A 390 11.05 -25.53 15.55
N LEU A 391 11.12 -24.25 15.15
CA LEU A 391 11.29 -23.87 13.74
C LEU A 391 12.76 -23.93 13.32
N ASP A 392 13.05 -24.78 12.34
CA ASP A 392 14.36 -24.99 11.74
C ASP A 392 14.40 -24.50 10.28
N HIS A 393 13.23 -24.30 9.63
CA HIS A 393 13.16 -23.87 8.22
C HIS A 393 12.04 -22.87 7.95
N ILE A 394 12.35 -21.80 7.20
CA ILE A 394 11.35 -20.83 6.71
C ILE A 394 11.33 -20.88 5.18
N LEU A 395 10.17 -21.12 4.59
CA LEU A 395 9.97 -21.18 3.15
C LEU A 395 8.92 -20.15 2.74
N ILE A 396 9.25 -19.29 1.78
CA ILE A 396 8.34 -18.25 1.28
C ILE A 396 8.18 -18.46 -0.23
N ASP A 397 6.95 -18.74 -0.65
CA ASP A 397 6.58 -18.84 -2.06
C ASP A 397 6.03 -17.50 -2.58
N GLU A 398 6.20 -17.26 -3.88
CA GLU A 398 5.73 -16.07 -4.60
C GLU A 398 6.08 -14.74 -3.89
N GLY A 399 7.31 -14.61 -3.39
CA GLY A 399 7.76 -13.43 -2.63
C GLY A 399 7.76 -12.11 -3.40
N GLN A 400 7.44 -12.11 -4.71
CA GLN A 400 7.17 -10.87 -5.44
C GLN A 400 5.81 -10.25 -5.10
N ASP A 401 4.85 -11.06 -4.65
CA ASP A 401 3.47 -10.63 -4.37
C ASP A 401 3.32 -10.18 -2.90
N THR A 402 4.40 -10.25 -2.12
CA THR A 402 4.47 -9.79 -0.73
C THR A 402 4.67 -8.28 -0.67
N SER A 403 3.74 -7.58 0.00
CA SER A 403 3.80 -6.12 0.20
C SER A 403 4.96 -5.71 1.13
N PRO A 404 5.38 -4.43 1.16
CA PRO A 404 6.39 -3.95 2.10
C PRO A 404 6.05 -4.24 3.57
N SER A 405 4.79 -4.05 3.98
CA SER A 405 4.36 -4.37 5.35
C SER A 405 4.49 -5.88 5.65
N GLN A 406 4.06 -6.73 4.73
CA GLN A 406 4.22 -8.17 4.91
C GLN A 406 5.71 -8.61 4.98
N TRP A 407 6.61 -7.91 4.29
CA TRP A 407 8.06 -8.13 4.43
C TRP A 407 8.61 -7.70 5.78
N ASP A 408 8.13 -6.57 6.29
CA ASP A 408 8.49 -6.08 7.61
C ASP A 408 8.02 -7.06 8.70
N LEU A 409 6.93 -7.81 8.50
CA LEU A 409 6.51 -8.89 9.40
C LEU A 409 7.46 -10.10 9.39
N ILE A 410 7.94 -10.50 8.21
CA ILE A 410 8.82 -11.68 8.04
C ILE A 410 10.23 -11.42 8.59
N THR A 411 10.69 -10.17 8.53
CA THR A 411 12.07 -9.81 8.88
C THR A 411 12.44 -10.10 10.34
N PRO A 412 11.64 -9.74 11.37
CA PRO A 412 11.87 -10.12 12.76
C PRO A 412 11.95 -11.64 12.97
N LEU A 413 11.06 -12.40 12.31
CA LEU A 413 11.08 -13.86 12.37
C LEU A 413 12.42 -14.40 11.86
N GLN A 414 12.93 -13.87 10.74
CA GLN A 414 14.24 -14.25 10.21
C GLN A 414 15.40 -13.85 11.15
N ASN A 415 15.35 -12.65 11.73
CA ASN A 415 16.42 -12.17 12.59
C ASN A 415 16.54 -12.99 13.87
N GLU A 416 15.43 -13.28 14.57
CA GLU A 416 15.46 -14.15 15.74
C GLU A 416 15.86 -15.58 15.38
N PHE A 417 15.33 -16.08 14.25
CA PHE A 417 15.65 -17.39 13.73
C PHE A 417 17.18 -17.59 13.55
N PHE A 418 17.94 -16.54 13.22
CA PHE A 418 19.40 -16.61 13.19
C PHE A 418 20.10 -16.13 14.48
N ALA A 419 19.43 -15.41 15.37
CA ALA A 419 19.99 -15.03 16.66
C ALA A 419 20.17 -16.24 17.60
N GLY A 420 19.31 -17.26 17.48
CA GLY A 420 19.39 -18.52 18.23
C GLY A 420 20.47 -19.53 17.78
N LEU A 421 21.37 -19.15 16.86
CA LEU A 421 22.49 -19.99 16.42
C LEU A 421 23.42 -20.31 17.61
N GLY A 422 23.22 -21.48 18.23
CA GLY A 422 24.00 -21.95 19.38
C GLY A 422 23.18 -22.65 20.46
N ALA A 423 21.86 -22.44 20.51
CA ALA A 423 20.99 -23.09 21.51
C ALA A 423 20.57 -24.52 21.12
N ARG A 424 20.61 -24.86 19.83
CA ARG A 424 20.33 -26.19 19.28
C ARG A 424 21.35 -26.52 18.18
N ASP A 425 21.88 -27.74 18.19
CA ASP A 425 22.82 -28.25 17.19
C ASP A 425 22.08 -28.70 15.91
N ARG A 426 21.32 -27.79 15.29
CA ARG A 426 20.55 -28.04 14.07
C ARG A 426 20.72 -26.91 13.06
N GLU A 427 20.81 -27.26 11.79
CA GLU A 427 20.98 -26.31 10.70
C GLU A 427 19.68 -25.59 10.34
N ARG A 428 19.72 -24.26 10.41
CA ARG A 428 18.60 -23.37 10.12
C ARG A 428 18.68 -22.83 8.70
N THR A 429 17.63 -23.01 7.88
CA THR A 429 17.66 -22.58 6.47
C THR A 429 16.43 -21.80 6.01
N VAL A 430 16.65 -20.88 5.06
CA VAL A 430 15.60 -20.05 4.45
C VAL A 430 15.50 -20.32 2.94
N PHE A 431 14.29 -20.53 2.44
CA PHE A 431 13.99 -20.59 1.02
C PHE A 431 13.09 -19.44 0.62
N LEU A 432 13.43 -18.73 -0.46
CA LEU A 432 12.62 -17.66 -1.01
C LEU A 432 12.46 -17.80 -2.52
N GLY A 433 11.24 -18.08 -2.99
CA GLY A 433 10.89 -18.18 -4.40
C GLY A 433 10.34 -16.88 -4.99
N ARG A 434 10.77 -16.52 -6.21
CA ARG A 434 10.27 -15.34 -6.94
C ARG A 434 10.21 -15.52 -8.45
N ARG A 435 9.32 -14.77 -9.13
CA ARG A 435 9.31 -14.64 -10.60
C ARG A 435 10.39 -13.68 -11.15
N SER A 436 11.05 -14.06 -12.24
CA SER A 436 12.20 -13.32 -12.82
C SER A 436 11.84 -11.95 -13.43
N LYS A 437 10.59 -11.74 -13.85
CA LYS A 437 10.12 -10.49 -14.51
C LYS A 437 9.24 -9.59 -13.63
N ALA A 438 9.12 -9.86 -12.32
CA ALA A 438 8.31 -9.01 -11.45
C ALA A 438 8.94 -7.61 -11.33
N LYS A 439 8.28 -6.59 -11.92
CA LYS A 439 8.77 -5.21 -12.01
C LYS A 439 8.68 -4.45 -10.68
N HIS A 440 8.09 -5.02 -9.63
CA HIS A 440 7.63 -4.26 -8.46
C HIS A 440 8.12 -4.87 -7.15
N LEU A 441 9.43 -4.77 -6.87
CA LEU A 441 9.92 -4.71 -5.50
C LEU A 441 11.31 -4.04 -5.45
N ARG A 442 11.42 -2.88 -4.79
CA ARG A 442 12.68 -2.45 -4.19
C ARG A 442 12.85 -3.27 -2.92
N LEU A 443 13.92 -4.06 -2.81
CA LEU A 443 14.29 -4.70 -1.54
C LEU A 443 14.25 -3.65 -0.41
N PRO A 444 13.76 -3.99 0.79
CA PRO A 444 13.74 -3.06 1.90
C PRO A 444 15.15 -2.47 2.13
N ARG A 445 15.21 -1.16 2.42
CA ARG A 445 16.48 -0.44 2.67
C ARG A 445 17.26 -1.03 3.86
N ARG A 446 16.60 -1.79 4.74
CA ARG A 446 17.22 -2.61 5.78
C ARG A 446 17.24 -4.07 5.33
N ARG A 447 18.41 -4.52 4.87
CA ARG A 447 18.70 -5.94 4.60
C ARG A 447 18.80 -6.69 5.94
N PRO A 448 18.39 -7.98 6.02
CA PRO A 448 18.67 -8.83 7.17
C PRO A 448 20.17 -8.78 7.47
N ARG A 449 20.56 -8.42 8.70
CA ARG A 449 21.96 -8.16 9.06
C ARG A 449 22.79 -9.43 9.30
N ALA A 450 22.22 -10.63 9.19
CA ALA A 450 22.97 -11.86 9.45
C ALA A 450 22.58 -12.99 8.49
N PHE A 451 23.40 -13.22 7.47
CA PHE A 451 23.63 -14.57 6.96
C PHE A 451 24.96 -15.04 7.55
N PRO A 452 24.99 -16.07 8.41
CA PRO A 452 26.24 -16.54 8.99
C PRO A 452 27.21 -17.00 7.88
N ARG A 453 28.47 -16.57 7.99
CA ARG A 453 29.55 -16.94 7.08
C ARG A 453 30.07 -18.34 7.44
N ARG A 454 29.86 -19.33 6.57
CA ARG A 454 30.75 -20.50 6.48
C ARG A 454 31.15 -20.74 5.02
N SER A 455 32.43 -21.06 4.85
CA SER A 455 33.21 -21.04 3.63
C SER A 455 32.77 -22.06 2.58
N ALA A 456 32.28 -21.58 1.43
CA ALA A 456 32.25 -22.35 0.19
C ALA A 456 32.95 -21.55 -0.92
N LYS A 457 33.90 -22.19 -1.62
CA LYS A 457 34.69 -21.58 -2.70
C LYS A 457 33.77 -21.11 -3.85
N PRO A 458 33.96 -19.90 -4.41
CA PRO A 458 33.17 -19.44 -5.55
C PRO A 458 33.65 -20.11 -6.84
N PHE A 459 32.73 -20.75 -7.57
CA PHE A 459 32.97 -21.21 -8.94
C PHE A 459 32.43 -20.19 -9.95
N ASP A 460 33.19 -19.98 -11.02
CA ASP A 460 33.01 -18.94 -12.03
C ASP A 460 32.10 -19.43 -13.17
N ALA A 461 31.11 -18.62 -13.54
CA ALA A 461 30.33 -18.77 -14.78
C ALA A 461 29.90 -17.38 -15.27
N ARG A 462 30.12 -17.15 -16.57
CA ARG A 462 30.42 -15.87 -17.23
C ARG A 462 29.25 -14.89 -17.39
N SER A 463 29.59 -13.60 -17.30
CA SER A 463 29.04 -12.33 -17.86
C SER A 463 27.69 -12.36 -18.60
N HIS A 464 26.67 -11.55 -18.28
CA HIS A 464 26.65 -10.09 -18.09
C HIS A 464 25.46 -9.64 -17.19
N ARG A 465 25.56 -8.42 -16.61
CA ARG A 465 24.67 -7.76 -15.60
C ARG A 465 24.96 -8.05 -14.11
N ARG A 466 26.22 -7.88 -13.69
CA ARG A 466 26.61 -7.88 -12.27
C ARG A 466 27.31 -6.59 -11.88
N LYS A 467 26.58 -5.55 -11.46
CA LYS A 467 27.19 -4.44 -10.68
C LYS A 467 26.41 -3.93 -9.45
N GLU A 468 25.27 -4.52 -9.07
CA GLU A 468 24.60 -4.15 -7.79
C GLU A 468 24.43 -5.29 -6.77
N ILE A 469 24.92 -6.50 -7.05
CA ILE A 469 24.53 -7.71 -6.28
C ILE A 469 25.67 -8.31 -5.44
N ARG A 470 26.91 -7.78 -5.50
CA ARG A 470 28.01 -8.24 -4.64
C ARG A 470 28.27 -7.26 -3.49
N ARG A 471 27.52 -7.36 -2.40
CA ARG A 471 27.93 -6.90 -1.05
C ARG A 471 27.00 -7.53 0.01
N ALA A 472 27.58 -8.46 0.79
CA ALA A 472 27.12 -9.12 2.03
C ALA A 472 26.20 -10.37 1.94
N GLY A 473 26.80 -11.56 2.17
CA GLY A 473 26.22 -12.65 3.01
C GLY A 473 25.33 -13.72 2.35
N VAL A 474 25.95 -14.76 1.77
CA VAL A 474 25.50 -16.16 1.55
C VAL A 474 23.98 -16.47 1.45
N ALA A 475 23.33 -16.06 0.35
CA ALA A 475 22.19 -16.78 -0.20
C ALA A 475 22.54 -17.23 -1.63
N HIS A 476 22.39 -18.51 -1.95
CA HIS A 476 22.60 -18.98 -3.33
C HIS A 476 21.45 -18.47 -4.19
N ILE A 477 21.76 -17.59 -5.15
CA ILE A 477 20.78 -17.16 -6.15
C ILE A 477 20.75 -18.21 -7.24
N ILE A 478 19.65 -18.95 -7.33
CA ILE A 478 19.50 -20.04 -8.31
C ILE A 478 18.43 -19.64 -9.33
N PRO A 479 18.80 -19.37 -10.58
CA PRO A 479 17.84 -19.18 -11.65
C PRO A 479 17.27 -20.54 -12.06
N LEU A 480 15.94 -20.68 -12.08
CA LEU A 480 15.27 -21.81 -12.69
C LEU A 480 14.71 -21.41 -14.05
N VAL A 481 15.13 -22.13 -15.08
CA VAL A 481 14.64 -22.01 -16.46
C VAL A 481 13.67 -23.17 -16.70
N ALA A 482 12.61 -22.94 -17.50
CA ALA A 482 11.77 -24.05 -17.93
C ALA A 482 12.61 -24.96 -18.85
N GLY A 483 12.80 -26.23 -18.46
CA GLY A 483 13.22 -27.24 -19.42
C GLY A 483 12.16 -27.29 -20.51
N ASN A 484 12.56 -27.22 -21.79
CA ASN A 484 11.61 -27.25 -22.91
C ASN A 484 10.64 -28.44 -22.74
N SER A 485 9.37 -28.14 -22.49
CA SER A 485 8.31 -29.09 -22.83
C SER A 485 8.30 -29.17 -24.36
N PRO A 486 8.37 -30.37 -24.98
CA PRO A 486 8.14 -30.45 -26.41
C PRO A 486 6.74 -29.90 -26.65
N ARG A 487 6.64 -28.81 -27.41
CA ARG A 487 5.37 -28.36 -27.97
C ARG A 487 4.91 -29.47 -28.91
N GLY A 488 4.06 -30.35 -28.41
CA GLY A 488 3.22 -31.21 -29.24
C GLY A 488 2.09 -30.35 -29.79
N ARG A 489 2.21 -30.09 -31.10
CA ARG A 489 1.25 -29.60 -32.11
C ARG A 489 -0.04 -28.92 -31.66
#